data_AF-A0A928XCF3-F1
#
_entry.id   AF-A0A928XCF3-F1
#
_cell.length_a   1.000
_cell.length_b   1.000
_cell.length_c   1.000
_cell.angle_alpha   90.00
_cell.angle_beta   90.00
_cell.angle_gamma   90.00
#
_symmetry.space_group_name_H-M   'P 1'
#
loop_
_entity.id
_entity.type
_entity.pdbx_description
1 polymer ?
#
loop_
_entity_poly.entity_id
_entity_poly.type
_entity_poly.pdbx_seq_one_letter_code
_entity_poly.pdbx_strand_id
1 'polypeptide(L)'
;MKPLVPGASLVAALALAFPSGVAFGQWRQNPSNGHWYRTTAPGNWQTAEDEAAAYGAHLVVINDVTEQDWLIMHFPLPDPYWIGLVQDLENSDCSPDCEPDGGWGWVNGTLLEFQNWAEGEPNNNHRSSEEHGAMNIFGAGLWGDYPNGPETPYSGIIESIFSPTDEALLFRQGRLGYAGCVDTVLKSDEPDTSHCTDPVVSVDRGPADHGLLRFDDLFGDGANQIPLGSQILSATLSLDVENMGGISTTLHRMLMGWDCDDTWIGWGDGIQPDDHEAAASPDATVPSTLVDFLMVDVTLSLRAWSDGAPNYGWVLLPGPENDDGWDFASCDRSNPVIRPALQVVFTRCCETNRENLVSLCRTKQNGRNLVKATVVRGCSGYPVIFRLDPDEGGCPVRERRFGTGGQARAKWINCNGPIPPGPHVVTAELSCGTILGTALDCP
;
A
#
# COMPACT_ATOMS: atom_id res chain seq x y z
N MET A 1 22.33 57.72 -44.40
CA MET A 1 22.42 57.47 -42.95
C MET A 1 21.51 56.30 -42.61
N LYS A 2 21.94 55.43 -41.70
CA LYS A 2 21.44 54.06 -41.42
C LYS A 2 19.92 53.95 -41.17
N PRO A 3 19.31 52.78 -41.43
CA PRO A 3 17.94 52.48 -40.99
C PRO A 3 17.91 52.18 -39.49
N LEU A 4 16.84 52.61 -38.81
CA LEU A 4 16.49 52.22 -37.44
C LEU A 4 15.62 50.97 -37.49
N VAL A 5 16.02 49.97 -36.69
CA VAL A 5 15.35 48.67 -36.51
C VAL A 5 14.19 48.82 -35.51
N PRO A 6 12.99 48.26 -35.75
CA PRO A 6 12.01 48.08 -34.68
C PRO A 6 12.35 46.82 -33.89
N GLY A 7 12.46 46.96 -32.57
CA GLY A 7 12.74 45.86 -31.65
C GLY A 7 11.62 44.80 -31.67
N ALA A 8 11.98 43.58 -32.03
CA ALA A 8 11.16 42.40 -31.77
C ALA A 8 11.35 42.01 -30.29
N SER A 9 10.30 42.18 -29.50
CA SER A 9 10.21 41.56 -28.18
C SER A 9 10.06 40.05 -28.38
N LEU A 10 11.09 39.28 -28.02
CA LEU A 10 10.99 37.82 -27.95
C LEU A 10 10.10 37.46 -26.75
N VAL A 11 8.82 37.22 -27.00
CA VAL A 11 8.04 36.32 -26.14
C VAL A 11 8.37 34.92 -26.65
N ALA A 12 9.21 34.20 -25.91
CA ALA A 12 9.43 32.78 -26.16
C ALA A 12 8.09 32.05 -25.95
N ALA A 13 7.41 31.71 -27.03
CA ALA A 13 6.35 30.72 -27.00
C ALA A 13 7.02 29.39 -26.61
N LEU A 14 6.91 29.04 -25.34
CA LEU A 14 7.21 27.69 -24.89
C LEU A 14 6.14 26.80 -25.52
N ALA A 15 6.47 26.19 -26.65
CA ALA A 15 5.69 25.09 -27.19
C ALA A 15 5.77 23.96 -26.14
N LEU A 16 4.77 23.89 -25.27
CA LEU A 16 4.49 22.69 -24.48
C LEU A 16 4.23 21.59 -25.51
N ALA A 17 5.20 20.71 -25.66
CA ALA A 17 4.99 19.44 -26.32
C ALA A 17 3.94 18.70 -25.48
N PHE A 18 2.70 18.62 -25.96
CA PHE A 18 1.73 17.68 -25.43
C PHE A 18 2.34 16.28 -25.48
N PRO A 19 2.40 15.54 -24.36
CA PRO A 19 2.79 14.15 -24.42
C PRO A 19 1.85 13.42 -25.38
N SER A 20 2.43 12.72 -26.33
CA SER A 20 1.76 11.85 -27.28
C SER A 20 0.74 10.94 -26.57
N GLY A 21 -0.54 11.03 -26.95
CA GLY A 21 -1.59 10.03 -26.72
C GLY A 21 -1.87 9.66 -25.26
N VAL A 22 -2.96 10.20 -24.71
CA VAL A 22 -3.58 9.66 -23.48
C VAL A 22 -4.06 8.24 -23.79
N ALA A 23 -3.36 7.22 -23.27
CA ALA A 23 -3.82 5.85 -23.38
C ALA A 23 -5.01 5.62 -22.42
N PHE A 24 -6.17 5.23 -22.98
CA PHE A 24 -7.36 4.84 -22.23
C PHE A 24 -7.06 3.68 -21.27
N GLY A 25 -7.68 3.70 -20.09
CA GLY A 25 -7.55 2.64 -19.08
C GLY A 25 -6.21 2.55 -18.36
N GLN A 26 -5.31 3.53 -18.55
CA GLN A 26 -4.04 3.60 -17.82
C GLN A 26 -4.18 4.44 -16.55
N TRP A 27 -3.66 3.92 -15.44
CA TRP A 27 -3.60 4.61 -14.16
C TRP A 27 -2.59 5.76 -14.15
N ARG A 28 -2.95 6.85 -13.46
CA ARG A 28 -2.16 8.07 -13.32
C ARG A 28 -2.26 8.57 -11.89
N GLN A 29 -1.12 8.91 -11.28
CA GLN A 29 -1.13 9.51 -9.95
C GLN A 29 -1.23 11.02 -10.05
N ASN A 30 -2.13 11.64 -9.28
CA ASN A 30 -2.10 13.06 -9.04
C ASN A 30 -1.08 13.34 -7.91
N PRO A 31 0.03 14.04 -8.19
CA PRO A 31 1.08 14.26 -7.20
C PRO A 31 0.66 15.19 -6.06
N SER A 32 -0.46 15.91 -6.21
CA SER A 32 -0.94 16.90 -5.23
C SER A 32 -1.68 16.23 -4.05
N ASN A 33 -2.45 15.18 -4.32
CA ASN A 33 -3.21 14.44 -3.31
C ASN A 33 -2.75 12.98 -3.13
N GLY A 34 -1.92 12.47 -4.04
CA GLY A 34 -1.39 11.11 -4.01
C GLY A 34 -2.34 10.04 -4.55
N HIS A 35 -3.57 10.41 -4.95
CA HIS A 35 -4.58 9.49 -5.46
C HIS A 35 -4.28 9.05 -6.91
N TRP A 36 -4.88 7.94 -7.31
CA TRP A 36 -4.73 7.32 -8.62
C TRP A 36 -6.02 7.41 -9.42
N TYR A 37 -5.89 7.70 -10.72
CA TYR A 37 -7.01 7.93 -11.62
C TYR A 37 -6.86 7.13 -12.91
N ARG A 38 -7.97 6.62 -13.44
CA ARG A 38 -8.04 6.03 -14.80
C ARG A 38 -9.44 6.18 -15.38
N THR A 39 -9.56 5.97 -16.68
CA THR A 39 -10.88 5.84 -17.32
C THR A 39 -11.41 4.41 -17.22
N THR A 40 -12.73 4.26 -17.11
CA THR A 40 -13.45 3.00 -17.34
C THR A 40 -13.56 2.68 -18.84
N ALA A 41 -14.13 1.53 -19.18
CA ALA A 41 -14.73 1.35 -20.50
C ALA A 41 -15.97 2.27 -20.67
N PRO A 42 -16.31 2.73 -21.90
CA PRO A 42 -17.52 3.50 -22.14
C PRO A 42 -18.79 2.72 -21.77
N GLY A 43 -19.71 3.37 -21.04
CA GLY A 43 -20.94 2.77 -20.53
C GLY A 43 -21.85 3.80 -19.86
N ASN A 44 -22.92 3.34 -19.22
CA ASN A 44 -23.71 4.23 -18.36
C ASN A 44 -23.01 4.41 -17.00
N TRP A 45 -23.52 5.33 -16.17
CA TRP A 45 -22.93 5.63 -14.88
C TRP A 45 -22.79 4.39 -13.99
N GLN A 46 -23.82 3.54 -13.93
CA GLN A 46 -23.77 2.33 -13.10
C GLN A 46 -22.65 1.38 -13.51
N THR A 47 -22.47 1.13 -14.80
CA THR A 47 -21.39 0.25 -15.28
C THR A 47 -20.01 0.82 -15.00
N ALA A 48 -19.88 2.16 -14.99
CA ALA A 48 -18.63 2.83 -14.68
C ALA A 48 -18.31 2.74 -13.17
N GLU A 49 -19.30 2.92 -12.30
CA GLU A 49 -19.14 2.72 -10.85
C GLU A 49 -18.88 1.25 -10.48
N ASP A 50 -19.56 0.29 -11.14
CA ASP A 50 -19.30 -1.14 -10.95
C ASP A 50 -17.84 -1.50 -11.32
N GLU A 51 -17.29 -0.91 -12.39
CA GLU A 51 -15.88 -1.07 -12.75
C GLU A 51 -14.96 -0.44 -11.69
N ALA A 52 -15.30 0.74 -11.16
CA ALA A 52 -14.57 1.38 -10.07
C ALA A 52 -14.53 0.49 -8.81
N ALA A 53 -15.69 -0.03 -8.41
CA ALA A 53 -15.84 -0.92 -7.26
C ALA A 53 -15.02 -2.21 -7.40
N ALA A 54 -14.86 -2.73 -8.62
CA ALA A 54 -14.02 -3.90 -8.89
C ALA A 54 -12.52 -3.66 -8.59
N TYR A 55 -12.08 -2.40 -8.55
CA TYR A 55 -10.74 -2.01 -8.09
C TYR A 55 -10.69 -1.59 -6.62
N GLY A 56 -11.78 -1.77 -5.86
CA GLY A 56 -11.90 -1.25 -4.49
C GLY A 56 -11.91 0.29 -4.44
N ALA A 57 -12.36 0.92 -5.51
CA ALA A 57 -12.34 2.36 -5.76
C ALA A 57 -13.78 2.87 -6.03
N HIS A 58 -13.91 4.14 -6.36
CA HIS A 58 -15.18 4.76 -6.78
C HIS A 58 -14.96 5.71 -7.97
N LEU A 59 -16.02 6.13 -8.66
CA LEU A 59 -15.95 7.25 -9.59
C LEU A 59 -15.50 8.51 -8.87
N VAL A 60 -14.75 9.36 -9.56
CA VAL A 60 -13.99 10.47 -8.96
C VAL A 60 -14.86 11.43 -8.17
N VAL A 61 -14.38 11.78 -6.98
CA VAL A 61 -14.95 12.77 -6.08
C VAL A 61 -14.08 14.01 -6.12
N ILE A 62 -14.62 15.11 -6.63
CA ILE A 62 -13.83 16.32 -6.88
C ILE A 62 -13.98 17.26 -5.69
N ASN A 63 -12.92 17.37 -4.89
CA ASN A 63 -12.98 18.07 -3.60
C ASN A 63 -12.53 19.53 -3.68
N ASP A 64 -11.74 19.89 -4.69
CA ASP A 64 -11.24 21.25 -4.84
C ASP A 64 -10.90 21.64 -6.29
N VAL A 65 -10.64 22.94 -6.49
CA VAL A 65 -10.28 23.51 -7.79
C VAL A 65 -8.96 22.97 -8.35
N THR A 66 -8.01 22.59 -7.49
CA THR A 66 -6.70 22.08 -7.91
C THR A 66 -6.83 20.69 -8.51
N GLU A 67 -7.66 19.84 -7.90
CA GLU A 67 -8.04 18.54 -8.44
C GLU A 67 -8.81 18.68 -9.75
N GLN A 68 -9.82 19.57 -9.80
CA GLN A 68 -10.58 19.85 -11.02
C GLN A 68 -9.68 20.27 -12.18
N ASP A 69 -8.75 21.20 -11.96
CA ASP A 69 -7.78 21.65 -12.96
C ASP A 69 -6.86 20.52 -13.41
N TRP A 70 -6.42 19.67 -12.49
CA TRP A 70 -5.60 18.51 -12.83
C TRP A 70 -6.37 17.51 -13.69
N LEU A 71 -7.64 17.22 -13.37
CA LEU A 71 -8.50 16.34 -14.16
C LEU A 71 -8.69 16.85 -15.59
N ILE A 72 -8.93 18.15 -15.77
CA ILE A 72 -9.06 18.79 -17.09
C ILE A 72 -7.81 18.56 -17.95
N MET A 73 -6.61 18.67 -17.35
CA MET A 73 -5.35 18.48 -18.08
C MET A 73 -5.10 17.03 -18.48
N HIS A 74 -5.60 16.06 -17.70
CA HIS A 74 -5.27 14.63 -17.87
C HIS A 74 -6.38 13.81 -18.54
N PHE A 75 -7.63 14.30 -18.50
CA PHE A 75 -8.83 13.72 -19.10
C PHE A 75 -9.58 14.77 -19.94
N PRO A 76 -9.01 15.17 -21.09
CA PRO A 76 -9.56 16.25 -21.90
C PRO A 76 -10.72 15.81 -22.80
N LEU A 77 -11.47 16.81 -23.29
CA LEU A 77 -12.45 16.77 -24.39
C LEU A 77 -11.99 15.93 -25.62
N PRO A 78 -12.92 15.44 -26.47
CA PRO A 78 -14.29 15.94 -26.69
C PRO A 78 -15.40 15.29 -25.88
N ASP A 79 -15.16 14.14 -25.26
CA ASP A 79 -16.23 13.38 -24.61
C ASP A 79 -16.40 13.78 -23.14
N PRO A 80 -17.65 13.84 -22.63
CA PRO A 80 -17.92 13.88 -21.20
C PRO A 80 -17.35 12.68 -20.46
N TYR A 81 -17.10 12.85 -19.16
CA TYR A 81 -16.72 11.76 -18.26
C TYR A 81 -17.65 11.65 -17.07
N TRP A 82 -18.11 10.43 -16.76
CA TRP A 82 -18.81 10.18 -15.50
C TRP A 82 -17.92 10.49 -14.31
N ILE A 83 -18.49 11.18 -13.32
CA ILE A 83 -17.88 11.46 -12.02
C ILE A 83 -18.77 10.85 -10.94
N GLY A 84 -18.27 10.73 -9.70
CA GLY A 84 -18.98 10.07 -8.61
C GLY A 84 -20.17 10.84 -8.04
N LEU A 85 -20.73 11.79 -8.77
CA LEU A 85 -21.82 12.66 -8.31
C LEU A 85 -23.16 11.98 -8.60
N VAL A 86 -23.99 11.80 -7.57
CA VAL A 86 -25.31 11.14 -7.65
C VAL A 86 -26.37 11.96 -6.95
N GLN A 87 -27.60 11.90 -7.44
CA GLN A 87 -28.76 12.52 -6.80
C GLN A 87 -29.58 11.47 -6.05
N ASP A 88 -29.68 11.61 -4.73
CA ASP A 88 -30.53 10.77 -3.88
C ASP A 88 -31.96 11.35 -3.81
N LEU A 89 -32.88 10.74 -4.56
CA LEU A 89 -34.30 11.10 -4.59
C LEU A 89 -35.11 10.56 -3.40
N GLU A 90 -34.53 9.67 -2.59
CA GLU A 90 -35.19 9.06 -1.42
C GLU A 90 -34.84 9.76 -0.10
N ASN A 91 -33.81 10.61 -0.09
CA ASN A 91 -33.46 11.44 1.06
C ASN A 91 -34.62 12.37 1.44
N SER A 92 -34.93 12.50 2.73
CA SER A 92 -36.03 13.33 3.24
C SER A 92 -35.93 14.82 2.88
N ASP A 93 -34.75 15.29 2.48
CA ASP A 93 -34.51 16.64 1.95
C ASP A 93 -34.77 16.74 0.43
N CYS A 94 -34.95 15.61 -0.28
CA CYS A 94 -35.38 15.51 -1.67
C CYS A 94 -36.86 15.09 -1.75
N SER A 95 -37.73 16.06 -2.01
CA SER A 95 -39.04 15.82 -2.65
C SER A 95 -38.87 16.08 -4.14
N PRO A 96 -39.80 15.69 -5.05
CA PRO A 96 -39.60 15.70 -6.51
C PRO A 96 -39.32 17.08 -7.16
N ASP A 97 -39.11 18.12 -6.36
CA ASP A 97 -38.76 19.49 -6.73
C ASP A 97 -37.35 19.89 -6.22
N CYS A 98 -36.52 18.92 -5.78
CA CYS A 98 -35.15 19.20 -5.30
C CYS A 98 -34.18 19.54 -6.44
N GLU A 99 -34.58 19.43 -7.70
CA GLU A 99 -33.82 20.04 -8.78
C GLU A 99 -34.07 21.55 -8.89
N PRO A 100 -33.02 22.37 -9.12
CA PRO A 100 -31.61 21.98 -9.26
C PRO A 100 -30.84 21.89 -7.92
N ASP A 101 -31.46 22.30 -6.80
CA ASP A 101 -30.75 22.74 -5.59
C ASP A 101 -30.48 21.64 -4.52
N GLY A 102 -30.84 20.37 -4.75
CA GLY A 102 -30.91 19.36 -3.69
C GLY A 102 -30.79 17.90 -4.14
N GLY A 103 -30.47 17.05 -3.17
CA GLY A 103 -30.28 15.59 -3.36
C GLY A 103 -28.89 15.17 -3.82
N TRP A 104 -28.06 16.10 -4.29
CA TRP A 104 -26.74 15.77 -4.81
C TRP A 104 -25.72 15.44 -3.73
N GLY A 105 -25.03 14.32 -3.90
CA GLY A 105 -23.96 13.85 -3.03
C GLY A 105 -22.91 13.05 -3.79
N TRP A 106 -21.77 12.84 -3.14
CA TRP A 106 -20.72 12.00 -3.69
C TRP A 106 -20.96 10.52 -3.36
N VAL A 107 -20.64 9.64 -4.29
CA VAL A 107 -20.79 8.18 -4.19
C VAL A 107 -20.06 7.57 -2.98
N ASN A 108 -18.99 8.22 -2.50
CA ASN A 108 -18.26 7.80 -1.30
C ASN A 108 -18.82 8.36 0.03
N GLY A 109 -19.94 9.10 -0.02
CA GLY A 109 -20.60 9.69 1.15
C GLY A 109 -19.97 10.97 1.71
N THR A 110 -18.93 11.51 1.06
CA THR A 110 -18.35 12.81 1.45
C THR A 110 -19.29 13.97 1.13
N LEU A 111 -19.12 15.09 1.85
CA LEU A 111 -19.95 16.29 1.66
C LEU A 111 -19.64 16.97 0.33
N LEU A 112 -20.68 17.41 -0.39
CA LEU A 112 -20.56 18.18 -1.63
C LEU A 112 -20.26 19.67 -1.33
N GLU A 113 -19.01 19.97 -0.96
CA GLU A 113 -18.57 21.35 -0.64
C GLU A 113 -18.06 22.13 -1.86
N PHE A 114 -17.38 21.45 -2.79
CA PHE A 114 -16.92 22.03 -4.06
C PHE A 114 -17.89 21.67 -5.19
N GLN A 115 -18.24 22.66 -6.02
CA GLN A 115 -19.16 22.49 -7.13
C GLN A 115 -18.67 23.24 -8.36
N ASN A 116 -18.86 22.64 -9.55
CA ASN A 116 -18.45 23.24 -10.82
C ASN A 116 -19.48 23.01 -11.93
N TRP A 117 -20.77 23.13 -11.60
CA TRP A 117 -21.89 23.02 -12.56
C TRP A 117 -21.74 23.99 -13.73
N ALA A 118 -22.11 23.53 -14.93
CA ALA A 118 -22.23 24.37 -16.09
C ALA A 118 -23.40 25.37 -15.91
N GLU A 119 -23.38 26.45 -16.69
CA GLU A 119 -24.47 27.43 -16.65
C GLU A 119 -25.79 26.76 -17.08
N GLY A 120 -26.74 26.70 -16.15
CA GLY A 120 -28.05 26.08 -16.38
C GLY A 120 -28.12 24.59 -16.02
N GLU A 121 -27.11 24.05 -15.33
CA GLU A 121 -27.11 22.70 -14.75
C GLU A 121 -27.20 22.74 -13.22
N PRO A 122 -27.73 21.69 -12.57
CA PRO A 122 -28.42 20.52 -13.16
C PRO A 122 -29.84 20.86 -13.69
N ASN A 123 -30.41 20.07 -14.63
CA ASN A 123 -31.67 20.47 -15.30
C ASN A 123 -32.70 19.42 -15.79
N ASN A 124 -32.52 18.11 -15.60
CA ASN A 124 -33.45 17.05 -16.05
C ASN A 124 -33.97 17.16 -17.51
N ASN A 125 -33.18 17.69 -18.42
CA ASN A 125 -33.60 18.03 -19.77
C ASN A 125 -33.74 16.80 -20.70
N HIS A 126 -33.33 15.60 -20.27
CA HIS A 126 -33.38 14.38 -21.11
C HIS A 126 -34.72 13.60 -21.11
N ARG A 127 -35.78 14.09 -20.49
CA ARG A 127 -37.12 13.41 -20.41
C ARG A 127 -37.11 12.10 -19.60
N SER A 128 -36.07 11.88 -18.80
CA SER A 128 -35.88 10.78 -17.85
C SER A 128 -34.98 11.25 -16.72
N SER A 129 -35.23 10.78 -15.49
CA SER A 129 -34.21 10.51 -14.45
C SER A 129 -32.76 10.95 -14.71
N GLU A 130 -32.37 12.21 -14.55
CA GLU A 130 -30.95 12.63 -14.66
C GLU A 130 -30.26 12.64 -13.29
N GLU A 131 -30.15 11.47 -12.62
CA GLU A 131 -29.62 11.44 -11.25
C GLU A 131 -28.08 11.35 -11.15
N HIS A 132 -27.32 11.60 -12.22
CA HIS A 132 -25.89 11.29 -12.27
C HIS A 132 -25.06 12.36 -12.96
N GLY A 133 -23.96 12.79 -12.33
CA GLY A 133 -23.10 13.86 -12.83
C GLY A 133 -22.00 13.38 -13.77
N ALA A 134 -21.68 14.21 -14.76
CA ALA A 134 -20.52 14.09 -15.64
C ALA A 134 -19.77 15.42 -15.74
N MET A 135 -18.45 15.38 -15.94
CA MET A 135 -17.61 16.56 -16.18
C MET A 135 -17.23 16.71 -17.67
N ASN A 136 -16.73 17.89 -18.01
CA ASN A 136 -16.42 18.35 -19.37
C ASN A 136 -17.67 18.61 -20.23
N ILE A 137 -18.75 19.10 -19.61
CA ILE A 137 -20.00 19.40 -20.29
C ILE A 137 -19.97 20.85 -20.76
N PHE A 138 -20.30 21.11 -22.03
CA PHE A 138 -20.26 22.45 -22.66
C PHE A 138 -18.91 23.20 -22.62
N GLY A 139 -17.87 22.60 -22.04
CA GLY A 139 -16.55 23.19 -21.86
C GLY A 139 -15.71 22.29 -20.95
N ALA A 140 -14.39 22.53 -20.91
CA ALA A 140 -13.52 21.75 -20.05
C ALA A 140 -13.84 22.01 -18.57
N GLY A 141 -14.03 20.94 -17.81
CA GLY A 141 -14.19 20.96 -16.35
C GLY A 141 -15.62 21.14 -15.84
N LEU A 142 -16.52 21.75 -16.60
CA LEU A 142 -17.88 22.04 -16.14
C LEU A 142 -18.72 20.75 -16.03
N TRP A 143 -19.63 20.72 -15.06
CA TRP A 143 -20.46 19.56 -14.75
C TRP A 143 -21.88 19.69 -15.28
N GLY A 144 -22.51 18.56 -15.58
CA GLY A 144 -23.92 18.45 -15.93
C GLY A 144 -24.45 17.09 -15.52
N ASP A 145 -25.76 16.98 -15.34
CA ASP A 145 -26.46 15.75 -15.01
C ASP A 145 -26.96 15.04 -16.26
N TYR A 146 -27.07 13.71 -16.18
CA TYR A 146 -27.46 12.85 -17.29
C TYR A 146 -28.17 11.58 -16.81
N PRO A 147 -28.98 10.93 -17.67
CA PRO A 147 -29.63 9.68 -17.31
C PRO A 147 -28.66 8.50 -17.29
N ASN A 148 -28.97 7.51 -16.44
CA ASN A 148 -28.22 6.27 -16.31
C ASN A 148 -28.66 5.22 -17.35
N GLY A 149 -28.50 5.54 -18.63
CA GLY A 149 -29.03 4.74 -19.73
C GLY A 149 -28.07 4.59 -20.92
N PRO A 150 -28.46 3.80 -21.93
CA PRO A 150 -27.64 3.56 -23.12
C PRO A 150 -27.42 4.81 -24.00
N GLU A 151 -28.20 5.88 -23.79
CA GLU A 151 -28.08 7.17 -24.46
C GLU A 151 -26.85 7.99 -24.06
N THR A 152 -26.23 7.67 -22.92
CA THR A 152 -25.08 8.38 -22.34
C THR A 152 -23.90 7.41 -22.12
N PRO A 153 -23.33 6.81 -23.19
CA PRO A 153 -22.28 5.82 -23.09
C PRO A 153 -20.90 6.48 -22.85
N TYR A 154 -20.77 7.27 -21.79
CA TYR A 154 -19.54 7.95 -21.43
C TYR A 154 -18.56 7.02 -20.72
N SER A 155 -17.27 7.33 -20.78
CA SER A 155 -16.32 6.69 -19.85
C SER A 155 -16.43 7.40 -18.50
N GLY A 156 -16.27 6.69 -17.40
CA GLY A 156 -16.07 7.30 -16.08
C GLY A 156 -14.61 7.53 -15.77
N ILE A 157 -14.33 8.45 -14.84
CA ILE A 157 -13.02 8.58 -14.21
C ILE A 157 -13.10 7.90 -12.84
N ILE A 158 -12.33 6.82 -12.66
CA ILE A 158 -12.14 6.15 -11.38
C ILE A 158 -11.12 6.94 -10.57
N GLU A 159 -11.32 7.05 -9.26
CA GLU A 159 -10.38 7.56 -8.27
C GLU A 159 -10.12 6.49 -7.19
N SER A 160 -8.85 6.24 -6.89
CA SER A 160 -8.42 5.32 -5.82
C SER A 160 -7.34 5.94 -4.95
N ILE A 161 -7.45 5.76 -3.64
CA ILE A 161 -6.39 6.10 -2.69
C ILE A 161 -5.26 5.04 -2.69
N PHE A 162 -5.50 3.88 -3.30
CA PHE A 162 -4.53 2.79 -3.45
C PHE A 162 -3.89 2.83 -4.85
N SER A 163 -2.61 2.47 -4.93
CA SER A 163 -1.95 2.25 -6.21
C SER A 163 -2.54 1.02 -6.90
N PRO A 164 -2.66 1.01 -8.23
CA PRO A 164 -3.12 -0.16 -8.98
C PRO A 164 -2.21 -1.39 -8.89
N THR A 165 -1.03 -1.23 -8.30
CA THR A 165 -0.08 -2.30 -8.02
C THR A 165 -0.13 -2.77 -6.57
N ASP A 166 -1.05 -2.23 -5.78
CA ASP A 166 -1.23 -2.65 -4.39
C ASP A 166 -2.05 -3.93 -4.34
N GLU A 167 -1.62 -4.84 -3.47
CA GLU A 167 -2.25 -6.11 -3.22
C GLU A 167 -2.67 -6.18 -1.75
N ALA A 168 -3.73 -6.94 -1.49
CA ALA A 168 -4.21 -7.21 -0.14
C ALA A 168 -4.26 -8.71 0.11
N LEU A 169 -3.70 -9.15 1.23
CA LEU A 169 -3.81 -10.52 1.71
C LEU A 169 -4.47 -10.55 3.10
N LEU A 170 -5.27 -11.59 3.34
CA LEU A 170 -5.89 -11.88 4.63
C LEU A 170 -5.39 -13.22 5.13
N PHE A 171 -4.65 -13.18 6.24
CA PHE A 171 -4.14 -14.36 6.93
C PHE A 171 -5.08 -14.72 8.07
N ARG A 172 -5.69 -15.91 8.02
CA ARG A 172 -6.51 -16.45 9.12
C ARG A 172 -6.50 -17.97 9.09
N GLN A 173 -6.25 -18.59 10.26
CA GLN A 173 -6.08 -20.04 10.36
C GLN A 173 -7.27 -20.81 9.79
N GLY A 174 -7.01 -21.69 8.81
CA GLY A 174 -8.04 -22.53 8.18
C GLY A 174 -8.87 -21.82 7.12
N ARG A 175 -8.48 -20.61 6.66
CA ARG A 175 -9.16 -19.85 5.59
C ARG A 175 -8.21 -19.64 4.42
N LEU A 176 -8.74 -19.76 3.20
CA LEU A 176 -8.00 -19.54 1.95
C LEU A 176 -6.65 -20.31 1.87
N GLY A 177 -6.55 -21.46 2.55
CA GLY A 177 -5.34 -22.27 2.58
C GLY A 177 -4.27 -21.84 3.59
N TYR A 178 -4.49 -20.78 4.37
CA TYR A 178 -3.54 -20.34 5.40
C TYR A 178 -3.61 -21.19 6.67
N ALA A 179 -2.45 -21.58 7.19
CA ALA A 179 -2.31 -22.47 8.34
C ALA A 179 -1.19 -22.07 9.32
N GLY A 180 -0.66 -20.85 9.22
CA GLY A 180 0.49 -20.37 10.02
C GLY A 180 0.13 -19.58 11.28
N CYS A 181 -1.11 -19.55 11.75
CA CYS A 181 -1.45 -18.88 13.00
C CYS A 181 -0.97 -19.73 14.19
N VAL A 182 -0.20 -19.13 15.10
CA VAL A 182 0.30 -19.76 16.32
C VAL A 182 0.02 -18.83 17.48
N ASP A 183 -0.53 -19.36 18.56
CA ASP A 183 -0.76 -18.63 19.80
C ASP A 183 -0.51 -19.52 21.01
N THR A 184 -0.40 -18.89 22.18
CA THR A 184 -0.46 -19.53 23.49
C THR A 184 -0.67 -18.45 24.55
N VAL A 185 -0.87 -18.85 25.80
CA VAL A 185 -0.87 -17.95 26.97
C VAL A 185 0.07 -18.49 28.03
N LEU A 186 0.91 -17.61 28.58
CA LEU A 186 1.76 -17.94 29.73
C LEU A 186 1.05 -17.51 31.00
N LYS A 187 0.76 -18.46 31.91
CA LYS A 187 0.00 -18.20 33.15
C LYS A 187 0.84 -18.39 34.40
N SER A 188 0.84 -17.40 35.27
CA SER A 188 1.63 -17.42 36.51
C SER A 188 1.08 -18.38 37.59
N ASP A 189 -0.22 -18.68 37.56
CA ASP A 189 -0.86 -19.63 38.47
C ASP A 189 -0.87 -21.08 37.95
N GLU A 190 -0.59 -21.27 36.66
CA GLU A 190 -0.35 -22.57 36.02
C GLU A 190 1.05 -22.65 35.37
N PRO A 191 2.15 -22.42 36.12
CA PRO A 191 3.41 -21.98 35.52
C PRO A 191 4.19 -23.04 34.72
N ASP A 192 3.86 -24.31 34.90
CA ASP A 192 4.45 -25.46 34.20
C ASP A 192 3.55 -25.99 33.07
N THR A 193 2.39 -25.35 32.83
CA THR A 193 1.36 -25.83 31.89
C THR A 193 1.52 -25.13 30.53
N SER A 194 1.43 -25.91 29.46
CA SER A 194 1.27 -25.38 28.10
C SER A 194 -0.20 -25.16 27.79
N HIS A 195 -0.50 -24.03 27.15
CA HIS A 195 -1.83 -23.63 26.72
C HIS A 195 -1.98 -23.57 25.19
N CYS A 196 -1.11 -24.29 24.46
CA CYS A 196 -1.04 -24.24 22.99
C CYS A 196 -2.39 -24.51 22.29
N THR A 197 -3.26 -25.32 22.90
CA THR A 197 -4.54 -25.74 22.31
C THR A 197 -5.76 -25.07 22.93
N ASP A 198 -5.55 -24.12 23.83
CA ASP A 198 -6.66 -23.46 24.51
C ASP A 198 -7.47 -22.63 23.50
N PRO A 199 -8.81 -22.62 23.60
CA PRO A 199 -9.66 -21.96 22.61
C PRO A 199 -9.71 -20.43 22.78
N VAL A 200 -9.00 -19.90 23.77
CA VAL A 200 -9.01 -18.50 24.21
C VAL A 200 -7.62 -18.15 24.70
N VAL A 201 -7.13 -16.97 24.33
CA VAL A 201 -5.90 -16.37 24.85
C VAL A 201 -6.30 -15.27 25.82
N SER A 202 -5.85 -15.39 27.08
CA SER A 202 -6.11 -14.41 28.13
C SER A 202 -4.90 -13.49 28.34
N VAL A 203 -5.18 -12.26 28.74
CA VAL A 203 -4.19 -11.26 29.17
C VAL A 203 -4.69 -10.63 30.46
N ASP A 204 -4.00 -10.92 31.55
CA ASP A 204 -4.43 -10.55 32.90
C ASP A 204 -3.22 -10.21 33.76
N ARG A 205 -3.43 -9.42 34.79
CA ARG A 205 -2.41 -9.02 35.76
C ARG A 205 -2.48 -9.86 37.04
N GLY A 206 -3.62 -10.46 37.38
CA GLY A 206 -3.84 -11.09 38.69
C GLY A 206 -4.84 -12.24 38.70
N PRO A 207 -4.40 -13.52 38.58
CA PRO A 207 -3.04 -13.96 38.27
C PRO A 207 -2.57 -13.46 36.89
N ALA A 208 -1.25 -13.31 36.74
CA ALA A 208 -0.68 -12.77 35.51
C ALA A 208 -0.76 -13.77 34.35
N ASP A 209 -1.33 -13.32 33.24
CA ASP A 209 -1.47 -14.03 31.97
C ASP A 209 -0.87 -13.18 30.85
N HIS A 210 0.11 -13.71 30.12
CA HIS A 210 0.72 -13.05 28.96
C HIS A 210 0.30 -13.77 27.67
N GLY A 211 -0.47 -13.10 26.82
CA GLY A 211 -0.94 -13.67 25.56
C GLY A 211 0.11 -13.55 24.46
N LEU A 212 0.37 -14.62 23.71
CA LEU A 212 1.30 -14.67 22.60
C LEU A 212 0.56 -14.96 21.30
N LEU A 213 0.91 -14.24 20.22
CA LEU A 213 0.32 -14.45 18.91
C LEU A 213 1.35 -14.21 17.80
N ARG A 214 1.44 -15.15 16.85
CA ARG A 214 2.30 -15.06 15.68
C ARG A 214 1.57 -15.58 14.45
N PHE A 215 1.90 -14.98 13.31
CA PHE A 215 1.51 -15.46 11.99
C PHE A 215 2.78 -15.87 11.26
N ASP A 216 2.95 -17.18 11.06
CA ASP A 216 4.04 -17.80 10.30
C ASP A 216 3.71 -17.85 8.80
N ASP A 217 4.74 -18.07 7.98
CA ASP A 217 4.61 -18.16 6.51
C ASP A 217 3.96 -16.93 5.86
N LEU A 218 4.06 -15.75 6.49
CA LEU A 218 3.57 -14.48 5.93
C LEU A 218 4.32 -14.07 4.67
N PHE A 219 5.62 -14.28 4.65
CA PHE A 219 6.52 -13.82 3.59
C PHE A 219 7.13 -14.97 2.82
N GLY A 220 7.23 -14.83 1.50
CA GLY A 220 7.82 -15.84 0.62
C GLY A 220 7.37 -15.69 -0.83
N ASP A 221 7.81 -16.64 -1.67
CA ASP A 221 7.46 -16.69 -3.10
C ASP A 221 6.22 -17.58 -3.38
N GLY A 222 5.59 -18.11 -2.33
CA GLY A 222 4.41 -18.96 -2.42
C GLY A 222 3.13 -18.21 -2.77
N ALA A 223 2.11 -18.94 -3.21
CA ALA A 223 0.77 -18.38 -3.34
C ALA A 223 0.24 -17.95 -1.96
N ASN A 224 -0.44 -16.81 -1.89
CA ASN A 224 -0.93 -16.19 -0.66
C ASN A 224 0.15 -15.82 0.36
N GLN A 225 1.39 -15.58 -0.09
CA GLN A 225 2.45 -14.98 0.71
C GLN A 225 2.79 -13.59 0.16
N ILE A 226 3.34 -12.74 1.03
CA ILE A 226 3.87 -11.44 0.66
C ILE A 226 5.31 -11.64 0.18
N PRO A 227 5.69 -11.23 -1.04
CA PRO A 227 7.08 -11.30 -1.45
C PRO A 227 7.98 -10.52 -0.49
N LEU A 228 9.09 -11.12 -0.07
CA LEU A 228 10.01 -10.48 0.87
C LEU A 228 10.54 -9.15 0.30
N GLY A 229 10.65 -8.14 1.17
CA GLY A 229 11.04 -6.78 0.79
C GLY A 229 9.90 -5.93 0.23
N SER A 230 8.68 -6.46 0.06
CA SER A 230 7.51 -5.67 -0.35
C SER A 230 7.26 -4.48 0.57
N GLN A 231 6.79 -3.36 0.02
CA GLN A 231 6.45 -2.20 0.83
C GLN A 231 5.10 -2.43 1.49
N ILE A 232 5.11 -2.60 2.81
CA ILE A 232 3.89 -2.69 3.60
C ILE A 232 3.29 -1.29 3.77
N LEU A 233 2.10 -1.12 3.19
CA LEU A 233 1.34 0.12 3.25
C LEU A 233 0.55 0.18 4.55
N SER A 234 -0.18 -0.89 4.85
CA SER A 234 -0.89 -1.09 6.11
C SER A 234 -0.90 -2.57 6.52
N ALA A 235 -0.96 -2.81 7.82
CA ALA A 235 -1.26 -4.12 8.38
C ALA A 235 -2.17 -3.98 9.60
N THR A 236 -3.32 -4.64 9.56
CA THR A 236 -4.33 -4.57 10.61
C THR A 236 -4.58 -5.95 11.18
N LEU A 237 -4.29 -6.10 12.47
CA LEU A 237 -4.63 -7.26 13.25
C LEU A 237 -6.08 -7.13 13.74
N SER A 238 -6.87 -8.18 13.56
CA SER A 238 -8.27 -8.27 13.95
C SER A 238 -8.44 -9.39 14.97
N LEU A 239 -8.95 -9.06 16.15
CA LEU A 239 -9.15 -9.99 17.26
C LEU A 239 -10.62 -9.98 17.69
N ASP A 240 -11.23 -11.16 17.82
CA ASP A 240 -12.58 -11.32 18.39
C ASP A 240 -12.45 -11.36 19.92
N VAL A 241 -12.99 -10.35 20.58
CA VAL A 241 -12.83 -10.16 22.02
C VAL A 241 -13.99 -10.85 22.75
N GLU A 242 -13.66 -11.84 23.57
CA GLU A 242 -14.66 -12.66 24.29
C GLU A 242 -14.95 -12.14 25.68
N ASN A 243 -13.95 -11.52 26.31
CA ASN A 243 -14.09 -10.79 27.55
C ASN A 243 -13.20 -9.56 27.45
N MET A 244 -13.77 -8.38 27.57
CA MET A 244 -12.97 -7.18 27.33
C MET A 244 -12.24 -6.67 28.57
N GLY A 245 -12.54 -7.22 29.74
CA GLY A 245 -12.02 -6.74 31.00
C GLY A 245 -12.16 -5.22 31.16
N GLY A 246 -11.30 -4.64 31.99
CA GLY A 246 -11.16 -3.20 32.08
C GLY A 246 -9.70 -2.76 32.18
N ILE A 247 -8.77 -3.59 31.72
CA ILE A 247 -7.34 -3.30 31.66
C ILE A 247 -6.96 -2.61 30.34
N SER A 248 -5.95 -1.75 30.38
CA SER A 248 -5.29 -1.29 29.15
C SER A 248 -4.30 -2.36 28.72
N THR A 249 -4.35 -2.84 27.49
CA THR A 249 -3.42 -3.89 27.02
C THR A 249 -2.45 -3.30 26.00
N THR A 250 -1.17 -3.68 26.08
CA THR A 250 -0.15 -3.25 25.12
C THR A 250 0.37 -4.43 24.32
N LEU A 251 0.55 -4.21 23.01
CA LEU A 251 1.10 -5.18 22.08
C LEU A 251 2.58 -4.87 21.87
N HIS A 252 3.46 -5.79 22.24
CA HIS A 252 4.91 -5.66 22.09
C HIS A 252 5.42 -6.70 21.12
N ARG A 253 6.26 -6.29 20.15
CA ARG A 253 6.90 -7.24 19.24
C ARG A 253 7.93 -8.08 19.99
N MET A 254 7.88 -9.39 19.79
CA MET A 254 8.87 -10.31 20.35
C MET A 254 10.22 -10.15 19.65
N LEU A 255 11.29 -10.24 20.44
CA LEU A 255 12.69 -10.18 19.99
C LEU A 255 13.39 -11.53 20.12
N MET A 256 12.79 -12.45 20.87
CA MET A 256 13.19 -13.85 20.98
C MET A 256 12.12 -14.77 20.41
N GLY A 257 12.56 -15.90 19.87
CA GLY A 257 11.65 -16.96 19.43
C GLY A 257 10.96 -17.64 20.61
N TRP A 258 9.75 -18.11 20.36
CA TRP A 258 8.93 -18.88 21.28
C TRP A 258 8.16 -19.95 20.50
N ASP A 259 7.81 -21.03 21.17
CA ASP A 259 6.96 -22.10 20.67
C ASP A 259 5.64 -22.12 21.44
N CYS A 260 4.57 -22.66 20.86
CA CYS A 260 3.25 -22.63 21.51
C CYS A 260 3.21 -23.44 22.82
N ASP A 261 4.15 -24.37 23.01
CA ASP A 261 4.31 -25.16 24.23
C ASP A 261 5.21 -24.53 25.30
N ASP A 262 5.68 -23.30 25.07
CA ASP A 262 6.32 -22.50 26.11
C ASP A 262 5.39 -22.30 27.31
N THR A 263 6.01 -22.18 28.48
CA THR A 263 5.34 -22.07 29.78
C THR A 263 5.88 -20.87 30.55
N TRP A 264 5.11 -20.37 31.51
CA TRP A 264 5.53 -19.22 32.34
C TRP A 264 6.92 -19.42 32.95
N ILE A 265 7.18 -20.60 33.53
CA ILE A 265 8.46 -20.88 34.18
C ILE A 265 9.61 -21.00 33.18
N GLY A 266 9.32 -21.40 31.93
CA GLY A 266 10.29 -21.45 30.84
C GLY A 266 10.88 -20.07 30.53
N TRP A 267 10.09 -19.02 30.74
CA TRP A 267 10.47 -17.61 30.64
C TRP A 267 10.86 -16.99 32.00
N GLY A 268 10.97 -17.82 33.05
CA GLY A 268 11.29 -17.37 34.40
C GLY A 268 10.08 -16.76 35.13
N ASP A 269 9.75 -15.51 34.81
CA ASP A 269 8.64 -14.75 35.43
C ASP A 269 7.73 -14.14 34.36
N GLY A 270 7.43 -14.94 33.33
CA GLY A 270 6.79 -14.46 32.11
C GLY A 270 7.67 -13.50 31.30
N ILE A 271 7.16 -13.06 30.15
CA ILE A 271 7.89 -12.20 29.21
C ILE A 271 8.05 -10.76 29.73
N GLN A 272 9.25 -10.20 29.56
CA GLN A 272 9.62 -8.84 29.90
C GLN A 272 9.76 -7.92 28.65
N PRO A 273 9.14 -6.74 28.62
CA PRO A 273 9.36 -5.74 27.57
C PRO A 273 10.62 -4.91 27.88
N ASP A 274 11.80 -5.50 27.71
CA ASP A 274 13.09 -4.96 28.14
C ASP A 274 14.12 -4.76 27.01
N ASP A 275 13.66 -4.83 25.75
CA ASP A 275 14.49 -4.87 24.53
C ASP A 275 15.41 -6.10 24.43
N HIS A 276 15.23 -7.10 25.29
CA HIS A 276 15.86 -8.41 25.18
C HIS A 276 14.86 -9.48 24.75
N GLU A 277 13.76 -9.64 25.49
CA GLU A 277 12.73 -10.67 25.23
C GLU A 277 11.65 -10.13 24.29
N ALA A 278 11.09 -8.97 24.64
CA ALA A 278 10.17 -8.19 23.81
C ALA A 278 10.61 -6.71 23.76
N ALA A 279 10.15 -5.99 22.72
CA ALA A 279 10.45 -4.58 22.57
C ALA A 279 9.89 -3.77 23.76
N ALA A 280 10.70 -2.87 24.33
CA ALA A 280 10.29 -2.07 25.49
C ALA A 280 9.20 -1.05 25.14
N SER A 281 9.26 -0.49 23.94
CA SER A 281 8.15 0.31 23.39
C SER A 281 7.11 -0.62 22.77
N PRO A 282 5.82 -0.46 23.09
CA PRO A 282 4.77 -1.20 22.40
C PRO A 282 4.67 -0.78 20.93
N ASP A 283 4.34 -1.74 20.08
CA ASP A 283 4.00 -1.48 18.67
C ASP A 283 2.58 -0.93 18.55
N ALA A 284 1.70 -1.27 19.49
CA ALA A 284 0.35 -0.73 19.59
C ALA A 284 -0.23 -0.79 21.01
N THR A 285 -1.27 0.01 21.25
CA THR A 285 -2.12 -0.08 22.45
C THR A 285 -3.49 -0.60 22.04
N VAL A 286 -4.01 -1.57 22.78
CA VAL A 286 -5.34 -2.13 22.59
C VAL A 286 -6.37 -1.21 23.24
N PRO A 287 -7.35 -0.69 22.47
CA PRO A 287 -8.43 0.13 23.03
C PRO A 287 -9.37 -0.67 23.94
N SER A 288 -9.81 -0.03 25.03
CA SER A 288 -10.78 -0.60 25.99
C SER A 288 -12.24 -0.33 25.59
N THR A 289 -12.64 -0.70 24.37
CA THR A 289 -14.00 -0.45 23.82
C THR A 289 -14.64 -1.69 23.25
N LEU A 290 -15.85 -2.05 23.73
CA LEU A 290 -16.51 -3.32 23.39
C LEU A 290 -16.98 -3.25 21.95
N VAL A 291 -16.36 -4.08 21.13
CA VAL A 291 -16.58 -4.20 19.69
C VAL A 291 -16.53 -5.69 19.33
N ASP A 292 -17.25 -6.09 18.30
CA ASP A 292 -17.25 -7.48 17.83
C ASP A 292 -15.83 -7.91 17.40
N PHE A 293 -15.12 -7.04 16.67
CA PHE A 293 -13.71 -7.22 16.35
C PHE A 293 -12.91 -5.98 16.74
N LEU A 294 -11.90 -6.21 17.57
CA LEU A 294 -10.87 -5.22 17.85
C LEU A 294 -9.90 -5.15 16.69
N MET A 295 -9.63 -3.94 16.22
CA MET A 295 -8.68 -3.67 15.14
C MET A 295 -7.44 -2.96 15.70
N VAL A 296 -6.27 -3.56 15.49
CA VAL A 296 -4.98 -3.06 15.97
C VAL A 296 -4.06 -2.84 14.78
N ASP A 297 -3.53 -1.63 14.63
CA ASP A 297 -2.53 -1.32 13.63
C ASP A 297 -1.18 -1.93 14.02
N VAL A 298 -0.67 -2.83 13.17
CA VAL A 298 0.62 -3.53 13.35
C VAL A 298 1.56 -3.28 12.16
N THR A 299 1.31 -2.21 11.41
CA THR A 299 2.03 -1.86 10.18
C THR A 299 3.54 -1.76 10.41
N LEU A 300 3.98 -1.24 11.55
CA LEU A 300 5.41 -1.10 11.86
C LEU A 300 6.12 -2.45 12.01
N SER A 301 5.48 -3.42 12.68
CA SER A 301 6.03 -4.76 12.84
C SER A 301 6.20 -5.45 11.49
N LEU A 302 5.17 -5.38 10.63
CA LEU A 302 5.18 -5.99 9.30
C LEU A 302 6.20 -5.33 8.37
N ARG A 303 6.41 -4.01 8.47
CA ARG A 303 7.50 -3.32 7.75
C ARG A 303 8.85 -3.87 8.16
N ALA A 304 9.12 -4.00 9.46
CA ALA A 304 10.37 -4.55 9.96
C ALA A 304 10.61 -5.99 9.46
N TRP A 305 9.58 -6.83 9.48
CA TRP A 305 9.67 -8.22 8.99
C TRP A 305 9.86 -8.31 7.48
N SER A 306 9.17 -7.46 6.70
CA SER A 306 9.37 -7.36 5.25
C SER A 306 10.81 -6.94 4.90
N ASP A 307 11.40 -6.04 5.70
CA ASP A 307 12.79 -5.60 5.59
C ASP A 307 13.81 -6.65 6.07
N GLY A 308 13.36 -7.83 6.50
CA GLY A 308 14.18 -8.98 6.86
C GLY A 308 14.45 -9.16 8.36
N ALA A 309 13.81 -8.40 9.23
CA ALA A 309 13.83 -8.71 10.66
C ALA A 309 13.12 -10.05 10.93
N PRO A 310 13.56 -10.84 11.93
CA PRO A 310 12.86 -12.06 12.28
C PRO A 310 11.43 -11.77 12.76
N ASN A 311 10.50 -12.61 12.32
CA ASN A 311 9.13 -12.61 12.81
C ASN A 311 9.00 -13.59 13.97
N TYR A 312 8.93 -13.06 15.17
CA TYR A 312 8.57 -13.80 16.38
C TYR A 312 7.17 -13.42 16.87
N GLY A 313 6.35 -12.74 16.08
CA GLY A 313 5.04 -12.29 16.51
C GLY A 313 5.09 -11.25 17.64
N TRP A 314 4.07 -11.28 18.49
CA TRP A 314 3.86 -10.32 19.56
C TRP A 314 3.48 -11.00 20.87
N VAL A 315 3.81 -10.32 21.96
CA VAL A 315 3.23 -10.54 23.28
C VAL A 315 2.23 -9.42 23.58
N LEU A 316 1.09 -9.78 24.15
CA LEU A 316 0.09 -8.87 24.70
C LEU A 316 0.26 -8.87 26.21
N LEU A 317 0.55 -7.70 26.75
CA LEU A 317 0.84 -7.52 28.17
C LEU A 317 -0.25 -6.67 28.85
N PRO A 318 -0.63 -7.05 30.08
CA PRO A 318 -1.56 -6.27 30.87
C PRO A 318 -0.93 -4.93 31.29
N GLY A 319 -1.69 -3.86 31.20
CA GLY A 319 -1.29 -2.53 31.65
C GLY A 319 -1.31 -2.38 33.18
N PRO A 320 -0.86 -1.23 33.71
CA PRO A 320 -0.72 -1.04 35.15
C PRO A 320 -2.04 -0.74 35.87
N GLU A 321 -3.14 -0.57 35.14
CA GLU A 321 -4.45 -0.14 35.64
C GLU A 321 -5.47 -1.28 35.57
N ASN A 322 -6.27 -1.43 36.63
CA ASN A 322 -7.23 -2.52 36.79
C ASN A 322 -6.56 -3.92 36.83
N ASP A 323 -7.34 -4.92 37.20
CA ASP A 323 -6.94 -6.34 37.33
C ASP A 323 -8.01 -7.24 36.71
N ASP A 324 -8.83 -6.67 35.83
CA ASP A 324 -9.90 -7.38 35.13
C ASP A 324 -9.38 -7.72 33.74
N GLY A 325 -8.98 -8.98 33.58
CA GLY A 325 -8.33 -9.52 32.39
C GLY A 325 -9.17 -9.43 31.12
N TRP A 326 -8.46 -9.47 30.00
CA TRP A 326 -8.97 -9.36 28.64
C TRP A 326 -8.67 -10.64 27.87
N ASP A 327 -9.69 -11.20 27.21
CA ASP A 327 -9.65 -12.48 26.53
C ASP A 327 -10.06 -12.33 25.06
N PHE A 328 -9.36 -13.03 24.17
CA PHE A 328 -9.70 -13.10 22.76
C PHE A 328 -9.65 -14.52 22.22
N ALA A 329 -10.38 -14.77 21.13
CA ALA A 329 -10.41 -16.08 20.48
C ALA A 329 -9.01 -16.49 19.99
N SER A 330 -8.60 -17.74 20.25
CA SER A 330 -7.33 -18.30 19.76
C SER A 330 -7.38 -18.72 18.29
N CYS A 331 -6.22 -19.01 17.69
CA CYS A 331 -6.07 -19.66 16.40
C CYS A 331 -6.72 -21.07 16.37
N ASP A 332 -6.91 -21.71 17.52
CA ASP A 332 -7.54 -23.03 17.65
C ASP A 332 -9.05 -22.99 17.86
N ARG A 333 -9.65 -21.80 17.94
CA ARG A 333 -11.09 -21.63 18.10
C ARG A 333 -11.87 -22.46 17.08
N SER A 334 -12.88 -23.20 17.54
CA SER A 334 -13.64 -24.12 16.67
C SER A 334 -14.35 -23.42 15.50
N ASN A 335 -14.78 -22.18 15.71
CA ASN A 335 -15.33 -21.33 14.66
C ASN A 335 -14.19 -20.54 13.98
N PRO A 336 -13.81 -20.87 12.73
CA PRO A 336 -12.73 -20.19 12.02
C PRO A 336 -13.07 -18.76 11.57
N VAL A 337 -14.30 -18.28 11.81
CA VAL A 337 -14.69 -16.90 11.49
C VAL A 337 -14.23 -15.91 12.58
N ILE A 338 -14.03 -16.37 13.80
CA ILE A 338 -13.66 -15.51 14.94
C ILE A 338 -12.19 -15.64 15.34
N ARG A 339 -11.43 -16.52 14.66
CA ARG A 339 -9.99 -16.63 14.87
C ARG A 339 -9.26 -15.34 14.51
N PRO A 340 -8.09 -15.06 15.13
CA PRO A 340 -7.27 -13.91 14.80
C PRO A 340 -7.01 -13.80 13.30
N ALA A 341 -7.07 -12.58 12.78
CA ALA A 341 -6.85 -12.31 11.37
C ALA A 341 -5.85 -11.17 11.19
N LEU A 342 -4.97 -11.30 10.21
CA LEU A 342 -4.07 -10.23 9.81
C LEU A 342 -4.37 -9.85 8.36
N GLN A 343 -4.85 -8.63 8.14
CA GLN A 343 -5.01 -8.07 6.81
C GLN A 343 -3.80 -7.19 6.49
N VAL A 344 -3.15 -7.43 5.36
CA VAL A 344 -1.97 -6.66 4.94
C VAL A 344 -2.18 -6.11 3.55
N VAL A 345 -2.02 -4.80 3.41
CA VAL A 345 -1.98 -4.11 2.12
C VAL A 345 -0.52 -3.75 1.82
N PHE A 346 -0.04 -4.18 0.66
CA PHE A 346 1.35 -4.01 0.28
C PHE A 346 1.48 -3.75 -1.22
N THR A 347 2.51 -3.01 -1.58
CA THR A 347 2.98 -3.00 -2.97
C THR A 347 4.07 -4.04 -3.10
N ARG A 348 3.94 -4.98 -4.04
CA ARG A 348 5.03 -5.91 -4.32
C ARG A 348 6.30 -5.13 -4.59
N CYS A 349 7.40 -5.61 -4.02
CA CYS A 349 8.68 -5.17 -4.55
C CYS A 349 8.78 -5.62 -6.00
N CYS A 350 9.08 -4.66 -6.87
CA CYS A 350 9.06 -4.86 -8.31
C CYS A 350 9.78 -6.17 -8.68
N GLU A 351 9.03 -7.16 -9.12
CA GLU A 351 9.60 -8.34 -9.75
C GLU A 351 10.28 -7.86 -11.03
N THR A 352 11.59 -7.62 -10.98
CA THR A 352 12.35 -7.53 -12.21
C THR A 352 12.34 -8.91 -12.83
N ASN A 353 11.36 -9.15 -13.71
CA ASN A 353 11.50 -10.18 -14.72
C ASN A 353 12.89 -10.05 -15.35
N ARG A 354 13.49 -11.19 -15.70
CA ARG A 354 14.81 -11.32 -16.33
C ARG A 354 15.05 -10.41 -17.54
N GLU A 355 14.05 -9.66 -18.02
CA GLU A 355 14.15 -8.68 -19.10
C GLU A 355 14.67 -7.29 -18.64
N ASN A 356 14.70 -6.98 -17.34
CA ASN A 356 15.33 -5.76 -16.80
C ASN A 356 16.82 -5.98 -16.49
N LEU A 357 17.53 -6.66 -17.41
CA LEU A 357 18.93 -7.05 -17.28
C LEU A 357 19.82 -5.90 -16.81
N VAL A 358 20.41 -6.08 -15.64
CA VAL A 358 21.66 -5.40 -15.32
C VAL A 358 22.73 -5.98 -16.25
N SER A 359 23.06 -5.33 -17.36
CA SER A 359 24.29 -5.70 -18.07
C SER A 359 25.49 -5.20 -17.26
N LEU A 360 26.28 -6.15 -16.78
CA LEU A 360 27.52 -5.93 -16.03
C LEU A 360 28.68 -6.25 -16.97
N CYS A 361 29.35 -5.21 -17.50
CA CYS A 361 30.51 -5.37 -18.38
C CYS A 361 31.81 -4.98 -17.66
N ARG A 362 32.87 -5.77 -17.86
CA ARG A 362 34.23 -5.48 -17.38
C ARG A 362 35.08 -4.93 -18.50
N THR A 363 35.90 -3.93 -18.24
CA THR A 363 36.97 -3.52 -19.17
C THR A 363 38.19 -2.94 -18.46
N LYS A 364 39.34 -3.01 -19.12
CA LYS A 364 40.53 -2.24 -18.75
C LYS A 364 40.60 -1.01 -19.65
N GLN A 365 40.41 0.17 -19.08
CA GLN A 365 40.59 1.43 -19.80
C GLN A 365 41.67 2.26 -19.09
N ASN A 366 42.73 2.64 -19.81
CA ASN A 366 43.83 3.47 -19.29
C ASN A 366 44.45 2.96 -17.97
N GLY A 367 44.62 1.64 -17.83
CA GLY A 367 45.23 1.02 -16.65
C GLY A 367 44.32 0.91 -15.41
N ARG A 368 43.03 1.24 -15.52
CA ARG A 368 42.03 1.06 -14.46
C ARG A 368 41.08 -0.09 -14.79
N ASN A 369 40.76 -0.91 -13.79
CA ASN A 369 39.72 -1.93 -13.89
C ASN A 369 38.37 -1.26 -13.65
N LEU A 370 37.45 -1.39 -14.59
CA LEU A 370 36.14 -0.75 -14.53
C LEU A 370 35.01 -1.78 -14.67
N VAL A 371 33.97 -1.62 -13.86
CA VAL A 371 32.68 -2.35 -13.98
C VAL A 371 31.62 -1.37 -14.46
N LYS A 372 30.95 -1.68 -15.58
CA LYS A 372 29.79 -0.94 -16.11
C LYS A 372 28.54 -1.72 -15.72
N ALA A 373 27.71 -1.13 -14.88
CA ALA A 373 26.36 -1.63 -14.64
C ALA A 373 25.35 -0.80 -15.44
N THR A 374 24.37 -1.46 -16.08
CA THR A 374 23.30 -0.79 -16.84
C THR A 374 21.95 -1.27 -16.34
N VAL A 375 21.18 -0.41 -15.66
CA VAL A 375 19.80 -0.72 -15.25
C VAL A 375 18.85 -0.32 -16.38
N VAL A 376 18.21 -1.28 -17.05
CA VAL A 376 17.38 -1.00 -18.25
C VAL A 376 16.03 -0.36 -17.90
N ARG A 377 15.41 -0.76 -16.77
CA ARG A 377 14.32 -0.05 -16.10
C ARG A 377 14.54 -0.13 -14.59
N GLY A 378 14.64 1.03 -13.94
CA GLY A 378 14.64 1.11 -12.48
C GLY A 378 13.21 1.19 -11.98
N CYS A 379 12.92 0.57 -10.84
CA CYS A 379 11.64 0.69 -10.17
C CYS A 379 11.50 2.12 -9.65
N SER A 380 10.36 2.78 -9.90
CA SER A 380 10.10 4.05 -9.24
C SER A 380 10.03 3.82 -7.73
N GLY A 381 10.71 4.63 -6.94
CA GLY A 381 10.70 4.55 -5.46
C GLY A 381 11.88 3.82 -4.83
N TYR A 382 12.54 2.88 -5.52
CA TYR A 382 13.60 2.05 -4.93
C TYR A 382 14.99 2.33 -5.52
N PRO A 383 15.98 2.78 -4.73
CA PRO A 383 17.35 2.89 -5.21
C PRO A 383 17.96 1.50 -5.44
N VAL A 384 18.59 1.30 -6.60
CA VAL A 384 19.41 0.11 -6.88
C VAL A 384 20.75 0.25 -6.14
N ILE A 385 21.13 -0.78 -5.39
CA ILE A 385 22.41 -0.90 -4.66
C ILE A 385 23.28 -1.94 -5.39
N PHE A 386 24.52 -1.58 -5.71
CA PHE A 386 25.49 -2.54 -6.25
C PHE A 386 26.45 -2.96 -5.15
N ARG A 387 26.59 -4.27 -4.94
CA ARG A 387 27.59 -4.86 -4.05
C ARG A 387 28.61 -5.63 -4.88
N LEU A 388 29.88 -5.36 -4.62
CA LEU A 388 30.99 -6.14 -5.19
C LEU A 388 31.44 -7.07 -4.06
N ASP A 389 31.52 -8.37 -4.33
CA ASP A 389 31.92 -9.34 -3.32
C ASP A 389 33.32 -8.99 -2.76
N PRO A 390 33.57 -9.09 -1.44
CA PRO A 390 34.83 -8.66 -0.82
C PRO A 390 36.03 -9.54 -1.18
N ASP A 391 35.79 -10.74 -1.71
CA ASP A 391 36.84 -11.72 -1.88
C ASP A 391 37.56 -11.51 -3.22
N GLU A 392 38.79 -11.01 -3.07
CA GLU A 392 39.84 -10.88 -4.06
C GLU A 392 39.91 -9.54 -4.86
N GLY A 393 40.57 -8.53 -4.29
CA GLY A 393 41.22 -7.48 -5.11
C GLY A 393 41.09 -6.01 -4.70
N GLY A 394 40.69 -5.68 -3.46
CA GLY A 394 40.83 -4.31 -2.94
C GLY A 394 39.88 -3.27 -3.55
N CYS A 395 38.74 -3.70 -4.09
CA CYS A 395 37.68 -2.76 -4.51
C CYS A 395 36.87 -2.35 -3.26
N PRO A 396 36.91 -1.08 -2.81
CA PRO A 396 36.14 -0.69 -1.63
C PRO A 396 34.64 -0.82 -1.91
N VAL A 397 33.89 -1.42 -0.97
CA VAL A 397 32.42 -1.40 -0.99
C VAL A 397 31.97 0.05 -1.11
N ARG A 398 31.43 0.42 -2.27
CA ARG A 398 30.86 1.74 -2.49
C ARG A 398 29.39 1.58 -2.76
N GLU A 399 28.60 1.75 -1.71
CA GLU A 399 27.17 1.95 -1.85
C GLU A 399 26.94 3.20 -2.73
N ARG A 400 26.24 3.03 -3.85
CA ARG A 400 25.80 4.15 -4.67
C ARG A 400 24.33 3.97 -4.97
N ARG A 401 23.52 4.86 -4.40
CA ARG A 401 22.10 4.97 -4.72
C ARG A 401 21.92 5.65 -6.08
N PHE A 402 21.10 5.07 -6.93
CA PHE A 402 20.63 5.69 -8.16
C PHE A 402 19.24 6.30 -7.91
N GLY A 403 19.00 7.52 -8.43
CA GLY A 403 17.73 8.22 -8.27
C GLY A 403 16.61 7.59 -9.12
N THR A 404 15.37 7.87 -8.71
CA THR A 404 14.13 7.39 -9.32
C THR A 404 13.88 8.11 -10.66
N GLY A 405 13.48 7.37 -11.70
CA GLY A 405 13.02 7.92 -12.97
C GLY A 405 14.05 8.00 -14.10
N GLY A 406 13.84 7.19 -15.15
CA GLY A 406 14.26 7.50 -16.52
C GLY A 406 15.65 7.01 -16.96
N GLN A 407 15.61 6.01 -17.86
CA GLN A 407 16.66 5.50 -18.77
C GLN A 407 17.95 4.91 -18.18
N ALA A 408 18.48 3.92 -18.92
CA ALA A 408 19.76 3.25 -18.72
C ALA A 408 20.90 4.21 -18.36
N ARG A 409 21.29 4.23 -17.08
CA ARG A 409 22.48 4.97 -16.62
C ARG A 409 23.64 4.00 -16.43
N ALA A 410 24.54 3.99 -17.42
CA ALA A 410 25.83 3.31 -17.29
C ALA A 410 26.78 4.13 -16.41
N LYS A 411 27.33 3.53 -15.36
CA LYS A 411 28.39 4.16 -14.54
C LYS A 411 29.53 3.19 -14.28
N TRP A 412 30.74 3.73 -14.30
CA TRP A 412 31.97 2.98 -14.06
C TRP A 412 32.39 3.08 -12.58
N ILE A 413 32.64 1.94 -11.93
CA ILE A 413 33.26 1.87 -10.60
C ILE A 413 34.76 1.64 -10.77
N ASN A 414 35.59 2.43 -10.10
CA ASN A 414 37.06 2.32 -10.15
C ASN A 414 37.56 1.46 -8.99
N CYS A 415 38.16 0.31 -9.29
CA CYS A 415 38.79 -0.53 -8.27
C CYS A 415 40.23 -0.08 -8.00
N ASN A 416 40.60 0.04 -6.72
CA ASN A 416 41.96 0.35 -6.31
C ASN A 416 42.79 -0.95 -6.30
N GLY A 417 43.54 -1.19 -7.37
CA GLY A 417 44.49 -2.31 -7.45
C GLY A 417 44.20 -3.31 -8.58
N PRO A 418 45.12 -4.27 -8.82
CA PRO A 418 44.91 -5.35 -9.77
C PRO A 418 43.83 -6.32 -9.28
N ILE A 419 42.78 -6.52 -10.09
CA ILE A 419 41.80 -7.59 -9.86
C ILE A 419 42.46 -8.92 -10.26
N PRO A 420 42.46 -9.95 -9.40
CA PRO A 420 43.03 -11.25 -9.71
C PRO A 420 42.29 -11.94 -10.87
N PRO A 421 42.98 -12.76 -11.67
CA PRO A 421 42.36 -13.50 -12.77
C PRO A 421 41.46 -14.62 -12.25
N GLY A 422 40.18 -14.62 -12.63
CA GLY A 422 39.19 -15.65 -12.26
C GLY A 422 37.74 -15.16 -12.43
N PRO A 423 36.74 -16.06 -12.36
CA PRO A 423 35.34 -15.67 -12.34
C PRO A 423 35.02 -15.02 -10.99
N HIS A 424 34.69 -13.73 -11.01
CA HIS A 424 34.24 -12.97 -9.84
C HIS A 424 32.74 -12.72 -9.95
N VAL A 425 31.98 -12.73 -8.87
CA VAL A 425 30.54 -12.45 -8.90
C VAL A 425 30.31 -10.98 -8.55
N VAL A 426 29.50 -10.28 -9.35
CA VAL A 426 28.98 -8.95 -9.01
C VAL A 426 27.49 -9.08 -8.84
N THR A 427 26.97 -8.75 -7.66
CA THR A 427 25.54 -8.75 -7.36
C THR A 427 25.00 -7.33 -7.42
N ALA A 428 23.89 -7.16 -8.14
CA ALA A 428 23.07 -5.97 -8.06
C ALA A 428 21.86 -6.31 -7.21
N GLU A 429 21.56 -5.50 -6.20
CA GLU A 429 20.44 -5.68 -5.29
C GLU A 429 19.55 -4.45 -5.36
N LEU A 430 18.24 -4.62 -5.31
CA LEU A 430 17.35 -3.50 -5.00
C LEU A 430 17.48 -3.18 -3.50
N SER A 431 17.10 -1.96 -3.10
CA SER A 431 17.06 -1.60 -1.67
C SER A 431 16.15 -2.48 -0.82
N CYS A 432 15.26 -3.25 -1.45
CA CYS A 432 14.41 -4.27 -0.84
C CYS A 432 15.04 -5.68 -0.78
N GLY A 433 16.32 -5.83 -1.10
CA GLY A 433 17.05 -7.10 -0.97
C GLY A 433 16.93 -8.07 -2.16
N THR A 434 16.09 -7.78 -3.16
CA THR A 434 15.98 -8.63 -4.37
C THR A 434 17.26 -8.57 -5.20
N ILE A 435 17.86 -9.74 -5.48
CA ILE A 435 19.01 -9.86 -6.37
C ILE A 435 18.55 -9.70 -7.83
N LEU A 436 19.00 -8.63 -8.47
CA LEU A 436 18.70 -8.25 -9.86
C LEU A 436 19.45 -9.09 -10.90
N GLY A 437 20.48 -9.84 -10.49
CA GLY A 437 21.25 -10.75 -11.33
C GLY A 437 22.72 -10.89 -10.92
N THR A 438 23.40 -11.86 -11.52
CA THR A 438 24.85 -12.11 -11.41
C THR A 438 25.52 -11.93 -12.77
N ALA A 439 26.68 -11.28 -12.80
CA ALA A 439 27.46 -11.10 -14.03
C ALA A 439 28.23 -12.36 -14.43
N LEU A 440 28.32 -12.64 -15.74
CA LEU A 440 29.33 -13.51 -16.35
C LEU A 440 30.32 -12.66 -17.17
N ASP A 441 31.56 -13.12 -17.30
CA ASP A 441 32.61 -12.44 -18.07
C ASP A 441 32.15 -12.17 -19.52
N CYS A 442 32.25 -10.91 -19.96
CA CYS A 442 31.98 -10.52 -21.33
C CYS A 442 33.25 -10.73 -22.21
N PRO A 443 33.08 -11.02 -23.52
CA PRO A 443 34.18 -11.17 -24.47
C PRO A 443 34.99 -9.88 -24.71
#